data_AF-A0A5J4XPP3-F1
#
_entry.id   AF-A0A5J4XPP3-F1
#
_cell.length_a   1.000
_cell.length_b   1.000
_cell.length_c   1.000
_cell.angle_alpha   90.00
_cell.angle_beta   90.00
_cell.angle_gamma   90.00
#
_symmetry.space_group_name_H-M   'P 1'
#
loop_
_entity.id
_entity.type
_entity.pdbx_description
1 polymer ?
#
loop_
_entity_poly.entity_id
_entity_poly.type
_entity_poly.pdbx_seq_one_letter_code
_entity_poly.pdbx_strand_id
1 'polypeptide(L)'
;MLAALGIRLGVPKPGVRMAPSELLESVLGVPLGSVTPLAVVQPTAASIVLLLDQKLKGQDRILVHPLTNDKTVAISSDGLEAFLRSLQREAHYVDLEAQPAAGAGQADLRHILPDSNIETAEKQADAKAKEAKQPAKAESVSPSLSMQDLAASIVHQVLQGAGIDAETLLPETIKKLSDAVFLQLNSLQNTACSNGYKAAKHEVAEYCMKTFGS
;
A
#
# COMPACT_ATOMS: atom_id res chain seq x y z
N MET A 1 21.20 9.52 -11.99
CA MET A 1 20.08 8.63 -11.65
C MET A 1 18.96 8.70 -12.69
N LEU A 2 17.94 9.58 -12.58
CA LEU A 2 16.73 9.57 -13.43
C LEU A 2 16.95 9.49 -14.96
N ALA A 3 17.88 10.27 -15.51
CA ALA A 3 18.18 10.23 -16.95
C ALA A 3 18.79 8.88 -17.39
N ALA A 4 19.64 8.28 -16.54
CA ALA A 4 20.23 6.97 -16.79
C ALA A 4 19.19 5.85 -16.69
N LEU A 5 18.27 5.93 -15.71
CA LEU A 5 17.15 5.01 -15.58
C LEU A 5 16.19 5.10 -16.79
N GLY A 6 15.91 6.30 -17.29
CA GLY A 6 15.09 6.49 -18.49
C GLY A 6 15.67 5.88 -19.76
N ILE A 7 17.01 5.90 -19.91
CA ILE A 7 17.72 5.18 -20.98
C ILE A 7 17.51 3.67 -20.81
N ARG A 8 17.79 3.13 -19.62
CA ARG A 8 17.68 1.69 -19.29
C ARG A 8 16.27 1.13 -19.40
N LEU A 9 15.25 1.94 -19.13
CA LEU A 9 13.84 1.61 -19.36
C LEU A 9 13.41 1.76 -20.84
N GLY A 10 14.23 2.39 -21.68
CA GLY A 10 13.93 2.60 -23.10
C GLY A 10 12.84 3.64 -23.38
N VAL A 11 12.61 4.57 -22.44
CA VAL A 11 11.55 5.60 -22.53
C VAL A 11 12.01 6.72 -23.47
N PRO A 12 11.18 7.13 -24.47
CA PRO A 12 11.53 8.23 -25.36
C PRO A 12 11.68 9.56 -24.61
N LYS A 13 12.39 10.52 -25.21
CA LYS A 13 12.49 11.89 -24.66
C LYS A 13 11.07 12.49 -24.56
N PRO A 14 10.69 13.15 -23.45
CA PRO A 14 11.56 13.72 -22.40
C PRO A 14 12.21 12.73 -21.42
N GLY A 15 11.75 11.47 -21.32
CA GLY A 15 12.23 10.46 -20.38
C GLY A 15 11.54 10.54 -19.01
N VAL A 16 12.00 9.75 -18.03
CA VAL A 16 11.36 9.66 -16.69
C VAL A 16 11.32 11.02 -15.98
N ARG A 17 10.19 11.33 -15.34
CA ARG A 17 9.96 12.54 -14.52
C ARG A 17 9.39 12.17 -13.16
N MET A 18 9.41 13.10 -12.22
CA MET A 18 8.72 12.95 -10.93
C MET A 18 7.22 13.14 -11.14
N ALA A 19 6.43 12.32 -10.44
CA ALA A 19 4.98 12.49 -10.39
C ALA A 19 4.62 13.77 -9.60
N PRO A 20 3.59 14.52 -10.03
CA PRO A 20 3.06 15.64 -9.24
C PRO A 20 2.27 15.11 -8.02
N SER A 21 2.07 15.96 -7.01
CA SER A 21 1.40 15.61 -5.74
C SER A 21 0.02 14.99 -5.93
N GLU A 22 -0.75 15.52 -6.88
CA GLU A 22 -2.13 15.14 -7.15
C GLU A 22 -2.21 13.72 -7.74
N LEU A 23 -1.17 13.29 -8.45
CA LEU A 23 -1.05 11.93 -8.98
C LEU A 23 -0.66 10.94 -7.89
N LEU A 24 0.16 11.35 -6.91
CA LEU A 24 0.49 10.51 -5.75
C LEU A 24 -0.75 10.25 -4.89
N GLU A 25 -1.56 11.28 -4.61
CA GLU A 25 -2.77 11.12 -3.81
C GLU A 25 -3.85 10.30 -4.54
N SER A 26 -4.05 10.50 -5.85
CA SER A 26 -5.06 9.75 -6.61
C SER A 26 -4.69 8.30 -6.92
N VAL A 27 -3.41 8.01 -7.19
CA VAL A 27 -2.95 6.67 -7.60
C VAL A 27 -2.40 5.85 -6.44
N LEU A 28 -1.66 6.46 -5.51
CA LEU A 28 -1.03 5.78 -4.36
C LEU A 28 -1.74 6.05 -3.03
N GLY A 29 -2.66 7.01 -2.95
CA GLY A 29 -3.39 7.32 -1.72
C GLY A 29 -2.53 7.97 -0.62
N VAL A 30 -1.34 8.48 -0.95
CA VAL A 30 -0.39 9.07 0.01
C VAL A 30 0.01 10.49 -0.36
N PRO A 31 0.17 11.40 0.61
CA PRO A 31 0.65 12.76 0.35
C PRO A 31 2.14 12.77 -0.01
N LEU A 32 2.59 13.88 -0.62
CA LEU A 32 4.00 14.12 -0.91
C LEU A 32 4.84 13.98 0.37
N GLY A 33 5.94 13.21 0.29
CA GLY A 33 6.80 12.91 1.43
C GLY A 33 6.36 11.72 2.29
N SER A 34 5.23 11.06 1.99
CA SER A 34 4.82 9.77 2.59
C SER A 34 4.87 8.60 1.59
N VAL A 35 5.61 8.76 0.49
CA VAL A 35 5.79 7.72 -0.54
C VAL A 35 6.50 6.51 0.05
N THR A 36 5.93 5.32 -0.15
CA THR A 36 6.36 4.08 0.49
C THR A 36 6.04 2.88 -0.41
N PRO A 37 6.85 1.79 -0.43
CA PRO A 37 6.51 0.57 -1.16
C PRO A 37 5.16 -0.03 -0.76
N LEU A 38 4.68 0.25 0.46
CA LEU A 38 3.40 -0.24 0.96
C LEU A 38 2.18 0.42 0.29
N ALA A 39 2.35 1.56 -0.40
CA ALA A 39 1.25 2.29 -1.03
C ALA A 39 0.63 1.55 -2.23
N VAL A 40 1.29 0.51 -2.76
CA VAL A 40 0.74 -0.38 -3.81
C VAL A 40 -0.43 -1.26 -3.33
N VAL A 41 -0.78 -1.20 -2.03
CA VAL A 41 -2.04 -1.73 -1.49
C VAL A 41 -3.27 -1.08 -2.12
N GLN A 42 -3.13 0.17 -2.58
CA GLN A 42 -4.22 0.93 -3.15
C GLN A 42 -4.65 0.34 -4.51
N PRO A 43 -5.95 0.06 -4.75
CA PRO A 43 -6.41 -0.51 -6.03
C PRO A 43 -6.08 0.37 -7.25
N THR A 44 -6.07 1.70 -7.09
CA THR A 44 -5.70 2.64 -8.17
C THR A 44 -4.21 2.54 -8.56
N ALA A 45 -3.35 1.96 -7.73
CA ALA A 45 -1.94 1.68 -8.04
C ALA A 45 -1.75 0.49 -9.01
N ALA A 46 -2.81 -0.07 -9.60
CA ALA A 46 -2.72 -1.28 -10.43
C ALA A 46 -1.88 -1.15 -11.71
N SER A 47 -1.69 0.06 -12.21
CA SER A 47 -0.83 0.37 -13.36
C SER A 47 0.60 0.76 -12.99
N ILE A 48 0.93 0.80 -11.69
CA ILE A 48 2.29 1.13 -11.21
C ILE A 48 3.16 -0.12 -11.22
N VAL A 49 4.32 0.00 -11.85
CA VAL A 49 5.39 -0.99 -11.78
C VAL A 49 6.34 -0.62 -10.63
N LEU A 50 6.52 -1.52 -9.68
CA LEU A 50 7.37 -1.30 -8.51
C LEU A 50 8.81 -1.73 -8.80
N LEU A 51 9.73 -0.77 -8.84
CA LEU A 51 11.18 -1.00 -8.90
C LEU A 51 11.79 -0.85 -7.51
N LEU A 52 12.59 -1.81 -7.07
CA LEU A 52 13.32 -1.79 -5.80
C LEU A 52 14.82 -1.87 -6.07
N ASP A 53 15.67 -1.21 -5.26
CA ASP A 53 17.13 -1.38 -5.36
C ASP A 53 17.49 -2.83 -4.99
N GLN A 54 18.29 -3.49 -5.83
CA GLN A 54 18.80 -4.84 -5.59
C GLN A 54 19.49 -4.99 -4.21
N LYS A 55 20.07 -3.93 -3.65
CA LYS A 55 20.66 -3.91 -2.29
C LYS A 55 19.65 -4.14 -1.16
N LEU A 56 18.35 -3.91 -1.40
CA LEU A 56 17.28 -4.21 -0.45
C LEU A 56 16.96 -5.70 -0.38
N LYS A 57 17.35 -6.48 -1.39
CA LYS A 57 17.05 -7.92 -1.46
C LYS A 57 17.87 -8.68 -0.42
N GLY A 58 17.20 -9.51 0.38
CA GLY A 58 17.84 -10.30 1.43
C GLY A 58 18.30 -9.48 2.65
N GLN A 59 17.84 -8.23 2.81
CA GLN A 59 18.05 -7.48 4.04
C GLN A 59 17.12 -7.98 5.15
N ASP A 60 17.68 -8.27 6.33
CA ASP A 60 16.92 -8.67 7.52
C ASP A 60 15.88 -7.61 7.93
N ARG A 61 16.22 -6.33 7.70
CA ARG A 61 15.39 -5.17 8.06
C ARG A 61 15.49 -4.04 7.05
N ILE A 62 14.34 -3.67 6.50
CA ILE A 62 14.07 -2.50 5.68
C ILE A 62 13.17 -1.58 6.50
N LEU A 63 13.49 -0.29 6.55
CA LEU A 63 12.66 0.72 7.22
C LEU A 63 11.73 1.38 6.20
N VAL A 64 10.42 1.32 6.46
CA VAL A 64 9.39 1.91 5.58
C VAL A 64 8.35 2.69 6.40
N HIS A 65 7.74 3.68 5.75
CA HIS A 65 6.62 4.43 6.33
C HIS A 65 5.29 3.68 6.09
N PRO A 66 4.41 3.51 7.10
CA PRO A 66 3.13 2.82 6.95
C PRO A 66 2.06 3.77 6.41
N LEU A 67 2.20 4.19 5.15
CA LEU A 67 1.36 5.18 4.43
C LEU A 67 1.38 6.62 5.01
N THR A 68 2.03 6.83 6.16
CA THR A 68 2.21 8.13 6.82
C THR A 68 3.65 8.29 7.30
N ASN A 69 4.22 9.48 7.13
CA ASN A 69 5.61 9.79 7.46
C ASN A 69 5.88 10.02 8.97
N ASP A 70 4.85 10.08 9.81
CA ASP A 70 4.97 10.22 11.27
C ASP A 70 5.46 8.95 11.98
N LYS A 71 5.49 7.81 11.27
CA LYS A 71 5.82 6.48 11.80
C LYS A 71 6.80 5.75 10.87
N THR A 72 7.62 4.88 11.45
CA THR A 72 8.51 3.99 10.71
C THR A 72 8.32 2.56 11.21
N VAL A 73 8.16 1.62 10.27
CA VAL A 73 8.05 0.19 10.54
C VAL A 73 9.27 -0.51 9.97
N ALA A 74 9.84 -1.44 10.73
CA ALA A 74 10.87 -2.35 10.24
C ALA A 74 10.20 -3.64 9.73
N ILE A 75 10.43 -3.98 8.46
CA ILE A 75 9.99 -5.22 7.81
C ILE A 75 11.20 -5.94 7.22
N SER A 76 11.20 -7.28 7.13
CA SER A 76 12.24 -7.98 6.37
C SER A 76 11.99 -7.87 4.87
N SER A 77 13.03 -8.11 4.05
CA SER A 77 12.87 -8.26 2.58
C SER A 77 11.76 -9.27 2.26
N ASP A 78 11.79 -10.44 2.89
CA ASP A 78 10.81 -11.51 2.69
C ASP A 78 9.39 -11.10 3.12
N GLY A 79 9.28 -10.28 4.17
CA GLY A 79 8.01 -9.71 4.62
C GLY A 79 7.42 -8.73 3.60
N LEU A 80 8.25 -7.92 2.95
CA LEU A 80 7.85 -7.07 1.84
C LEU A 80 7.42 -7.90 0.62
N GLU A 81 8.19 -8.93 0.25
CA GLU A 81 7.82 -9.83 -0.84
C GLU A 81 6.51 -10.58 -0.56
N ALA A 82 6.29 -11.05 0.68
CA ALA A 82 5.04 -11.70 1.10
C ALA A 82 3.83 -10.75 1.05
N PHE A 83 4.01 -9.49 1.44
CA PHE A 83 3.01 -8.43 1.30
C PHE A 83 2.66 -8.15 -0.16
N LEU A 84 3.66 -8.02 -1.04
CA LEU A 84 3.42 -7.82 -2.48
C LEU A 84 2.70 -9.01 -3.11
N ARG A 85 3.11 -10.23 -2.74
CA ARG A 85 2.48 -11.48 -3.19
C ARG A 85 1.02 -11.60 -2.76
N SER A 86 0.67 -11.14 -1.55
CA SER A 86 -0.73 -11.15 -1.08
C SER A 86 -1.63 -10.18 -1.86
N LEU A 87 -1.05 -9.11 -2.41
CA LEU A 87 -1.70 -8.15 -3.30
C LEU A 87 -1.63 -8.53 -4.79
N GLN A 88 -1.06 -9.69 -5.12
CA GLN A 88 -0.76 -10.11 -6.50
C GLN A 88 0.06 -9.06 -7.28
N ARG A 89 0.98 -8.37 -6.58
CA ARG A 89 1.93 -7.42 -7.15
C ARG A 89 3.30 -8.05 -7.28
N GLU A 90 3.98 -7.73 -8.38
CA GLU A 90 5.39 -8.04 -8.58
C GLU A 90 6.25 -6.80 -8.28
N ALA A 91 7.44 -7.01 -7.73
CA ALA A 91 8.47 -5.99 -7.64
C ALA A 91 9.73 -6.47 -8.35
N HIS A 92 10.28 -5.59 -9.19
CA HIS A 92 11.50 -5.88 -9.92
C HIS A 92 12.69 -5.28 -9.15
N TYR A 93 13.57 -6.16 -8.68
CA TYR A 93 14.82 -5.77 -8.04
C TYR A 93 15.85 -5.41 -9.13
N VAL A 94 16.31 -4.16 -9.10
CA VAL A 94 17.19 -3.57 -10.12
C VAL A 94 18.36 -2.90 -9.42
N ASP A 95 19.59 -3.09 -9.90
CA ASP A 95 20.68 -2.19 -9.51
C ASP A 95 20.43 -0.80 -10.10
N LEU A 96 20.00 0.15 -9.27
CA LEU A 96 19.65 1.52 -9.68
C LEU A 96 20.89 2.41 -9.89
N GLU A 97 22.07 1.99 -9.44
CA GLU A 97 23.34 2.72 -9.57
C GLU A 97 24.12 2.32 -10.84
N ALA A 98 23.80 1.17 -11.44
CA ALA A 98 24.43 0.71 -12.68
C ALA A 98 24.27 1.74 -13.82
N GLN A 99 25.43 2.19 -14.34
CA GLN A 99 25.54 3.08 -15.49
C GLN A 99 25.17 2.33 -16.78
N PRO A 100 24.31 2.90 -17.67
CA PRO A 100 24.05 2.30 -18.96
C PRO A 100 25.34 2.28 -19.80
N ALA A 101 25.68 1.10 -20.34
CA ALA A 101 26.84 0.96 -21.20
C ALA A 101 26.73 1.85 -22.45
N ALA A 102 27.85 2.45 -22.87
CA ALA A 102 27.91 3.31 -24.05
C ALA A 102 27.85 2.51 -25.36
N GLY A 103 26.66 2.01 -25.70
CA GLY A 103 26.41 1.22 -26.92
C GLY A 103 24.92 0.91 -27.10
N ALA A 104 24.50 0.66 -28.35
CA ALA A 104 23.09 0.63 -28.77
C ALA A 104 22.27 -0.61 -28.35
N GLY A 105 22.59 -1.24 -27.22
CA GLY A 105 21.78 -2.29 -26.56
C GLY A 105 20.95 -1.73 -25.40
N GLN A 106 20.36 -0.55 -25.60
CA GLN A 106 20.40 0.50 -24.59
C GLN A 106 19.32 0.46 -23.49
N ALA A 107 18.43 -0.55 -23.49
CA ALA A 107 17.24 -0.60 -22.63
C ALA A 107 17.03 -1.99 -21.99
N ASP A 108 17.93 -2.37 -21.07
CA ASP A 108 17.91 -3.64 -20.34
C ASP A 108 16.63 -3.88 -19.54
N LEU A 109 15.96 -2.80 -19.09
CA LEU A 109 14.76 -2.84 -18.27
C LEU A 109 13.46 -2.63 -19.07
N ARG A 110 13.51 -2.53 -20.41
CA ARG A 110 12.31 -2.26 -21.22
C ARG A 110 11.20 -3.29 -21.03
N HIS A 111 11.58 -4.55 -20.81
CA HIS A 111 10.67 -5.68 -20.58
C HIS A 111 9.81 -5.57 -19.31
N ILE A 112 10.17 -4.66 -18.40
CA ILE A 112 9.48 -4.42 -17.12
C ILE A 112 8.31 -3.43 -17.31
N LEU A 113 8.30 -2.65 -18.39
CA LEU A 113 7.23 -1.70 -18.66
C LEU A 113 6.10 -2.35 -19.47
N PRO A 114 4.82 -2.18 -19.09
CA PRO A 114 3.71 -2.55 -19.95
C PRO A 114 3.66 -1.61 -21.17
N ASP A 115 3.45 -2.16 -22.36
CA ASP A 115 3.42 -1.41 -23.64
C ASP A 115 2.32 -0.31 -23.66
N SER A 116 1.32 -0.40 -22.79
CA SER A 116 0.05 0.32 -22.87
C SER A 116 0.07 1.82 -22.54
N ASN A 117 1.17 2.39 -22.05
CA ASN A 117 1.10 3.64 -21.26
C ASN A 117 2.05 4.78 -21.67
N ILE A 118 2.60 4.78 -22.88
CA ILE A 118 3.50 5.86 -23.36
C ILE A 118 2.73 7.09 -23.89
N GLU A 119 1.45 6.97 -24.27
CA GLU A 119 0.72 8.04 -24.97
C GLU A 119 -0.27 8.87 -24.12
N THR A 120 -0.64 8.43 -22.92
CA THR A 120 -1.82 8.96 -22.19
C THR A 120 -1.54 10.01 -21.11
N ALA A 121 -0.29 10.21 -20.69
CA ALA A 121 0.04 11.05 -19.53
C ALA A 121 -0.01 12.57 -19.80
N GLU A 122 0.15 13.03 -21.05
CA GLU A 122 0.29 14.46 -21.35
C GLU A 122 -1.04 15.23 -21.46
N LYS A 123 -2.20 14.55 -21.51
CA LYS A 123 -3.49 15.18 -21.88
C LYS A 123 -4.44 15.58 -20.75
N GLN A 124 -4.03 15.44 -19.48
CA GLN A 124 -4.91 15.73 -18.33
C GLN A 124 -4.39 16.80 -17.35
N ALA A 125 -3.23 17.41 -17.59
CA ALA A 125 -2.63 18.39 -16.68
C ALA A 125 -3.19 19.83 -16.79
N ASP A 126 -3.76 20.23 -17.93
CA ASP A 126 -3.91 21.66 -18.29
C ASP A 126 -5.32 22.26 -18.14
N ALA A 127 -6.30 21.55 -17.56
CA ALA A 127 -7.72 21.90 -17.72
C ALA A 127 -8.61 21.93 -16.46
N LYS A 128 -8.08 22.15 -15.24
CA LYS A 128 -8.96 22.57 -14.12
C LYS A 128 -8.35 23.37 -12.95
N ALA A 129 -7.45 24.31 -13.24
CA ALA A 129 -7.00 25.28 -12.24
C ALA A 129 -8.01 26.43 -12.01
N LYS A 130 -9.22 26.15 -11.47
CA LYS A 130 -10.03 27.17 -10.77
C LYS A 130 -11.21 26.61 -9.95
N GLU A 131 -11.51 27.38 -8.89
CA GLU A 131 -12.64 27.32 -7.95
C GLU A 131 -12.68 26.20 -6.90
N ALA A 132 -12.90 26.65 -5.66
CA ALA A 132 -12.81 25.86 -4.43
C ALA A 132 -14.18 25.55 -3.84
N LYS A 133 -14.31 24.39 -3.16
CA LYS A 133 -14.85 24.34 -1.77
C LYS A 133 -14.72 22.93 -1.14
N GLN A 134 -14.34 22.91 0.14
CA GLN A 134 -14.47 21.78 1.09
C GLN A 134 -15.97 21.41 1.34
N PRO A 135 -16.27 20.31 2.07
CA PRO A 135 -15.71 18.95 1.98
C PRO A 135 -16.81 17.85 2.03
N ALA A 136 -16.60 16.65 1.47
CA ALA A 136 -17.53 15.52 1.69
C ALA A 136 -16.90 14.12 1.53
N LYS A 137 -16.79 13.42 2.67
CA LYS A 137 -17.23 12.03 2.97
C LYS A 137 -16.99 10.87 1.95
N ALA A 138 -16.48 9.75 2.50
CA ALA A 138 -16.22 8.49 1.81
C ALA A 138 -17.46 7.57 1.65
N GLU A 139 -17.30 6.50 0.83
CA GLU A 139 -18.03 5.21 0.70
C GLU A 139 -18.16 4.82 -0.80
N SER A 140 -18.07 3.57 -1.28
CA SER A 140 -17.69 2.26 -0.68
C SER A 140 -17.67 1.11 -1.73
N VAL A 141 -17.55 -0.15 -1.24
CA VAL A 141 -17.64 -1.48 -1.92
C VAL A 141 -16.34 -1.90 -2.68
N SER A 142 -16.11 -3.16 -3.08
CA SER A 142 -15.75 -4.44 -2.39
C SER A 142 -15.43 -5.50 -3.51
N PRO A 143 -14.94 -6.76 -3.31
CA PRO A 143 -14.94 -7.60 -2.11
C PRO A 143 -13.62 -8.37 -1.82
N SER A 144 -12.85 -7.87 -0.85
CA SER A 144 -12.68 -8.66 0.37
C SER A 144 -13.69 -8.11 1.37
N LEU A 145 -14.31 -8.96 2.21
CA LEU A 145 -15.28 -8.47 3.20
C LEU A 145 -14.59 -7.46 4.11
N SER A 146 -14.94 -6.19 3.97
CA SER A 146 -14.30 -5.12 4.73
C SER A 146 -14.66 -5.25 6.20
N MET A 147 -13.86 -4.65 7.10
CA MET A 147 -14.24 -4.59 8.51
C MET A 147 -15.59 -3.88 8.74
N GLN A 148 -16.02 -3.04 7.80
CA GLN A 148 -17.34 -2.38 7.81
C GLN A 148 -18.45 -3.37 7.42
N ASP A 149 -18.23 -4.21 6.40
CA ASP A 149 -19.16 -5.30 6.02
C ASP A 149 -19.30 -6.33 7.16
N LEU A 150 -18.19 -6.67 7.83
CA LEU A 150 -18.19 -7.57 8.99
C LEU A 150 -18.91 -6.94 10.19
N ALA A 151 -18.68 -5.65 10.48
CA ALA A 151 -19.40 -4.93 11.53
C ALA A 151 -20.91 -4.85 11.25
N ALA A 152 -21.31 -4.57 10.01
CA ALA A 152 -22.71 -4.55 9.59
C ALA A 152 -23.37 -5.94 9.71
N SER A 153 -22.66 -7.00 9.31
CA SER A 153 -23.11 -8.40 9.48
C SER A 153 -23.33 -8.77 10.96
N ILE A 154 -22.39 -8.40 11.83
CA ILE A 154 -22.51 -8.63 13.29
C ILE A 154 -23.69 -7.84 13.87
N VAL A 155 -23.88 -6.58 13.48
CA VAL A 155 -25.04 -5.77 13.90
C VAL A 155 -26.36 -6.44 13.48
N HIS A 156 -26.45 -6.89 12.23
CA HIS A 156 -27.65 -7.57 11.73
C HIS A 156 -27.93 -8.88 12.51
N GLN A 157 -26.90 -9.67 12.79
CA GLN A 157 -27.03 -10.91 13.56
C GLN A 157 -27.42 -10.66 15.03
N VAL A 158 -26.93 -9.59 15.65
CA VAL A 158 -27.32 -9.18 17.02
C VAL A 158 -28.76 -8.68 17.07
N LEU A 159 -29.21 -7.89 16.09
CA LEU A 159 -30.60 -7.42 16.01
C LEU A 159 -31.60 -8.57 15.79
N GLN A 160 -31.27 -9.52 14.90
CA GLN A 160 -32.03 -10.75 14.72
C GLN A 160 -32.11 -11.59 16.00
N GLY A 161 -30.99 -11.75 16.72
CA GLY A 161 -30.95 -12.46 18.01
C GLY A 161 -31.73 -11.76 19.13
N ALA A 162 -31.92 -10.45 19.04
CA ALA A 162 -32.70 -9.66 19.99
C ALA A 162 -34.21 -9.59 19.66
N GLY A 163 -34.64 -10.10 18.50
CA GLY A 163 -36.03 -10.00 18.04
C GLY A 163 -36.47 -8.56 17.73
N ILE A 164 -35.54 -7.69 17.35
CA ILE A 164 -35.81 -6.28 17.01
C ILE A 164 -35.75 -6.12 15.49
N ASP A 165 -36.91 -5.90 14.87
CA ASP A 165 -37.00 -5.65 13.44
C ASP A 165 -36.29 -4.34 13.07
N ALA A 166 -35.30 -4.44 12.18
CA ALA A 166 -34.42 -3.33 11.82
C ALA A 166 -35.16 -2.12 11.21
N GLU A 167 -36.35 -2.33 10.64
CA GLU A 167 -37.22 -1.26 10.10
C GLU A 167 -37.83 -0.36 11.20
N THR A 168 -37.89 -0.83 12.45
CA THR A 168 -38.44 -0.06 13.59
C THR A 168 -37.39 0.85 14.23
N LEU A 169 -36.11 0.67 13.91
CA LEU A 169 -35.01 1.44 14.49
C LEU A 169 -34.64 2.65 13.63
N LEU A 170 -34.46 3.80 14.28
CA LEU A 170 -33.93 4.99 13.62
C LEU A 170 -32.55 4.69 13.00
N PRO A 171 -32.27 5.11 11.76
CA PRO A 171 -31.02 4.78 11.06
C PRO A 171 -29.78 5.33 11.77
N GLU A 172 -29.92 6.41 12.56
CA GLU A 172 -28.85 6.90 13.42
C GLU A 172 -28.40 5.90 14.50
N THR A 173 -29.34 5.12 15.05
CA THR A 173 -29.05 4.14 16.10
C THR A 173 -28.31 2.95 15.53
N ILE A 174 -28.75 2.46 14.36
CA ILE A 174 -28.07 1.38 13.61
C ILE A 174 -26.64 1.82 13.25
N LYS A 175 -26.47 3.06 12.77
CA LYS A 175 -25.15 3.61 12.46
C LYS A 175 -24.24 3.70 13.69
N LYS A 176 -24.72 4.28 14.81
CA LYS A 176 -23.96 4.38 16.06
C LYS A 176 -23.53 3.00 16.59
N LEU A 177 -24.38 1.98 16.42
CA LEU A 177 -24.06 0.60 16.79
C LEU A 177 -23.00 -0.01 15.88
N SER A 178 -23.10 0.20 14.56
CA SER A 178 -22.08 -0.23 13.58
C SER A 178 -20.72 0.43 13.82
N ASP A 179 -20.69 1.75 14.04
CA ASP A 179 -19.47 2.50 14.32
C ASP A 179 -18.78 2.00 15.61
N ALA A 180 -19.57 1.66 16.65
CA ALA A 180 -19.07 1.07 17.89
C ALA A 180 -18.50 -0.35 17.69
N VAL A 181 -19.22 -1.23 16.97
CA VAL A 181 -18.75 -2.58 16.65
C VAL A 181 -17.46 -2.54 15.83
N PHE A 182 -17.37 -1.66 14.82
CA PHE A 182 -16.18 -1.45 14.01
C PHE A 182 -14.96 -1.03 14.86
N LEU A 183 -15.14 -0.05 15.76
CA LEU A 183 -14.06 0.40 16.65
C LEU A 183 -13.57 -0.74 17.56
N GLN A 184 -14.49 -1.56 18.06
CA GLN A 184 -14.18 -2.70 18.92
C GLN A 184 -13.41 -3.81 18.18
N LEU A 185 -13.83 -4.15 16.95
CA LEU A 185 -13.14 -5.12 16.08
C LEU A 185 -11.72 -4.65 15.74
N ASN A 186 -11.55 -3.39 15.35
CA ASN A 186 -10.25 -2.81 15.05
C ASN A 186 -9.32 -2.82 16.29
N SER A 187 -9.85 -2.48 17.46
CA SER A 187 -9.11 -2.57 18.74
C SER A 187 -8.64 -4.01 19.04
N LEU A 188 -9.51 -5.00 18.84
CA LEU A 188 -9.17 -6.42 19.00
C LEU A 188 -8.10 -6.89 17.99
N GLN A 189 -8.20 -6.48 16.72
CA GLN A 189 -7.22 -6.83 15.69
C GLN A 189 -5.83 -6.26 16.01
N ASN A 190 -5.75 -4.99 16.43
CA ASN A 190 -4.50 -4.37 16.87
C ASN A 190 -3.91 -5.06 18.11
N THR A 191 -4.77 -5.46 19.06
CA THR A 191 -4.35 -6.20 20.26
C THR A 191 -3.83 -7.59 19.92
N ALA A 192 -4.50 -8.33 19.03
CA ALA A 192 -4.06 -9.64 18.55
C ALA A 192 -2.71 -9.56 17.82
N CYS A 193 -2.52 -8.56 16.95
CA CYS A 193 -1.26 -8.31 16.26
C CYS A 193 -0.11 -8.00 17.26
N SER A 194 -0.36 -7.12 18.23
CA SER A 194 0.61 -6.79 19.29
C SER A 194 1.00 -8.00 20.15
N ASN A 195 0.03 -8.85 20.50
CA ASN A 195 0.29 -10.06 21.28
C ASN A 195 1.03 -11.13 20.46
N GLY A 196 0.68 -11.33 19.19
CA GLY A 196 1.41 -12.21 18.28
C GLY A 196 2.87 -11.78 18.11
N TYR A 197 3.13 -10.47 17.93
CA TYR A 197 4.49 -9.93 17.88
C TYR A 197 5.27 -10.15 19.18
N LYS A 198 4.64 -9.97 20.35
CA LYS A 198 5.28 -10.26 21.66
C LYS A 198 5.62 -11.74 21.83
N ALA A 199 4.73 -12.64 21.42
CA ALA A 199 4.95 -14.08 21.47
C ALA A 199 6.11 -14.51 20.56
N ALA A 200 6.07 -14.12 19.28
CA ALA A 200 7.15 -14.41 18.32
C ALA A 200 8.50 -13.81 18.76
N LYS A 201 8.50 -12.60 19.32
CA LYS A 201 9.73 -12.00 19.89
C LYS A 201 10.29 -12.82 21.07
N HIS A 202 9.43 -13.38 21.93
CA HIS A 202 9.86 -14.22 23.04
C HIS A 202 10.44 -15.55 22.56
N GLU A 203 9.78 -16.19 21.58
CA GLU A 203 10.23 -17.44 20.96
C GLU A 203 11.62 -17.29 20.30
N VAL A 204 11.83 -16.22 19.53
CA VAL A 204 13.14 -15.89 18.94
C VAL A 204 14.20 -15.60 20.01
N ALA A 205 13.84 -14.94 21.11
CA ALA A 205 14.78 -14.70 22.21
C ALA A 205 15.17 -16.00 22.94
N GLU A 206 14.22 -16.92 23.16
CA GLU A 206 14.48 -18.24 23.73
C GLU A 206 15.39 -19.08 22.81
N TYR A 207 15.13 -19.06 21.49
CA TYR A 207 15.98 -19.74 20.51
C TYR A 207 17.42 -19.23 20.58
N CYS A 208 17.63 -17.91 20.54
CA CYS A 208 18.97 -17.33 20.65
C CYS A 208 19.67 -17.70 21.98
N MET A 209 18.96 -17.72 23.11
CA MET A 209 19.54 -18.15 24.38
C MET A 209 19.91 -19.65 24.41
N LYS A 210 19.10 -20.51 23.78
CA LYS A 210 19.41 -21.95 23.66
C LYS A 210 20.56 -22.25 22.69
N THR A 211 20.73 -21.45 21.64
CA THR A 211 21.75 -21.68 20.60
C THR A 211 23.12 -21.06 20.93
N PHE A 212 23.16 -19.94 21.64
CA PHE A 212 24.39 -19.17 21.89
C PHE A 212 24.71 -18.93 23.37
N GLY A 213 23.96 -19.55 24.29
CA GLY A 213 24.09 -19.37 25.75
C GLY A 213 24.88 -20.46 26.48
N SER A 214 25.86 -21.11 25.84
CA SER A 214 26.76 -22.11 26.45
C SER A 214 28.23 -21.71 26.24
#